data_AF-A0A1E1VXC4-F1
#
_entry.id   AF-A0A1E1VXC4-F1
#
_cell.length_a   1.000
_cell.length_b   1.000
_cell.length_c   1.000
_cell.angle_alpha   90.00
_cell.angle_beta   90.00
_cell.angle_gamma   90.00
#
_symmetry.space_group_name_H-M   'P 1'
#
loop_
_entity.id
_entity.type
_entity.pdbx_description
1 polymer ?
#
loop_
_entity_poly.entity_id
_entity_poly.type
_entity_poly.pdbx_seq_one_letter_code
_entity_poly.pdbx_strand_id
1 'polypeptide(L)'
;MPCSAVTLSIATITAIVAAALMAIAFSTDNWLYIEVKRSSIQQYAAENSAGNSQILDSLNNKYYFYTRTRGLFRICYPKERPPTVEIYLSPVETHCSNVDYFIPDENNETKGLSDDAMNRLHMARSTVALFIVAFLSLFIAFWTGVVGCWKRSPGNIT
;
A
#
# COMPACT_ATOMS: atom_id res chain seq x y z
N MET A 1 -14.80 4.55 -39.26
CA MET A 1 -14.08 3.27 -39.48
C MET A 1 -14.64 2.27 -38.50
N PRO A 2 -15.21 1.13 -38.92
CA PRO A 2 -15.62 0.12 -37.96
C PRO A 2 -14.35 -0.40 -37.28
N CYS A 3 -14.21 -0.20 -35.97
CA CYS A 3 -13.27 -1.00 -35.20
C CYS A 3 -13.65 -2.46 -35.46
N SER A 4 -12.67 -3.26 -35.92
CA SER A 4 -12.86 -4.69 -36.10
C SER A 4 -13.36 -5.29 -34.78
N ALA A 5 -14.30 -6.25 -34.83
CA ALA A 5 -14.79 -6.95 -33.63
C ALA A 5 -13.64 -7.51 -32.76
N VAL A 6 -12.50 -7.80 -33.39
CA VAL A 6 -11.26 -8.24 -32.74
C VAL A 6 -10.66 -7.16 -31.83
N THR A 7 -10.58 -5.90 -32.27
CA THR A 7 -9.99 -4.83 -31.45
C THR A 7 -10.87 -4.51 -30.24
N LEU A 8 -12.20 -4.56 -30.42
CA LEU A 8 -13.15 -4.40 -29.32
C LEU A 8 -13.00 -5.53 -28.29
N SER A 9 -12.86 -6.78 -28.75
CA SER A 9 -12.71 -7.94 -27.87
C SER A 9 -11.39 -7.92 -27.08
N ILE A 10 -10.29 -7.51 -27.71
CA ILE A 10 -9.01 -7.36 -27.01
C ILE A 10 -9.09 -6.26 -25.96
N ALA A 11 -9.70 -5.11 -26.31
CA ALA A 11 -9.84 -3.99 -25.39
C ALA A 11 -10.69 -4.32 -24.16
N THR A 12 -11.76 -5.11 -24.29
CA THR A 12 -12.58 -5.51 -23.14
C THR A 12 -11.85 -6.47 -22.22
N ILE A 13 -11.15 -7.47 -22.76
CA ILE A 13 -10.38 -8.43 -21.96
C ILE A 13 -9.27 -7.71 -21.20
N THR A 14 -8.48 -6.85 -21.87
CA THR A 14 -7.40 -6.12 -21.22
C THR A 14 -7.91 -5.14 -20.16
N ALA A 15 -9.06 -4.50 -20.39
CA ALA A 15 -9.69 -3.63 -19.39
C ALA A 15 -10.10 -4.39 -18.12
N ILE A 16 -10.68 -5.59 -18.25
CA ILE A 16 -11.06 -6.44 -17.11
C ILE A 16 -9.82 -6.88 -16.34
N VAL A 17 -8.78 -7.33 -17.03
CA VAL A 17 -7.51 -7.72 -16.41
C VAL A 17 -6.87 -6.54 -15.70
N ALA A 18 -6.84 -5.36 -16.32
CA ALA A 18 -6.29 -4.14 -15.72
C ALA A 18 -7.06 -3.74 -14.44
N ALA A 19 -8.39 -3.81 -14.46
CA ALA A 19 -9.22 -3.52 -13.30
C ALA A 19 -8.95 -4.51 -12.14
N ALA A 20 -8.84 -5.81 -12.46
CA ALA A 20 -8.52 -6.83 -11.46
C ALA A 20 -7.13 -6.60 -10.83
N LEU A 21 -6.10 -6.34 -11.66
CA LEU A 21 -4.75 -6.07 -11.17
C LEU A 21 -4.68 -4.80 -10.32
N MET A 22 -5.40 -3.73 -10.70
CA MET A 22 -5.47 -2.51 -9.90
C MET A 22 -6.16 -2.75 -8.55
N ALA A 23 -7.26 -3.50 -8.53
CA ALA A 23 -7.94 -3.84 -7.27
C ALA A 23 -7.02 -4.62 -6.33
N ILE A 24 -6.30 -5.63 -6.86
CA ILE A 24 -5.33 -6.42 -6.08
C ILE A 24 -4.20 -5.53 -5.55
N ALA A 25 -3.63 -4.67 -6.40
CA ALA A 25 -2.54 -3.76 -6.01
C ALA A 25 -3.00 -2.79 -4.91
N PHE A 26 -4.23 -2.27 -5.00
CA PHE A 26 -4.80 -1.36 -4.01
C PHE A 26 -5.08 -2.04 -2.67
N SER A 27 -5.55 -3.30 -2.67
CA SER A 27 -5.93 -4.02 -1.45
C SER A 27 -4.79 -4.78 -0.78
N THR A 28 -3.69 -5.04 -1.48
CA THR A 28 -2.61 -5.88 -0.96
C THR A 28 -1.69 -5.14 0.02
N ASP A 29 -1.33 -5.85 1.09
CA ASP A 29 -0.45 -5.35 2.15
C ASP A 29 1.04 -5.75 1.93
N ASN A 30 1.38 -6.16 0.71
CA ASN A 30 2.68 -6.77 0.39
C ASN A 30 3.45 -6.05 -0.74
N TRP A 31 3.51 -4.72 -0.69
CA TRP A 31 4.29 -3.92 -1.66
C TRP A 31 5.79 -3.98 -1.37
N LEU A 32 6.13 -4.07 -0.08
CA LEU A 32 7.50 -4.12 0.38
C LEU A 32 7.62 -5.06 1.58
N TYR A 33 8.53 -6.01 1.50
CA TYR A 33 8.91 -6.87 2.62
C TYR A 33 10.22 -6.40 3.23
N ILE A 34 10.22 -6.14 4.53
CA ILE A 34 11.38 -5.69 5.30
C ILE A 34 11.68 -6.77 6.33
N GLU A 35 12.77 -7.50 6.12
CA GLU A 35 13.26 -8.48 7.08
C GLU A 35 14.27 -7.85 8.03
N VAL A 36 14.03 -8.04 9.34
CA VAL A 36 14.96 -7.63 10.39
C VAL A 36 15.50 -8.88 11.08
N LYS A 37 16.80 -9.16 10.90
CA LYS A 37 17.50 -10.28 11.53
C LYS A 37 17.90 -9.92 12.95
N ARG A 38 16.93 -9.95 13.88
CA ARG A 38 17.11 -9.51 15.28
C ARG A 38 18.21 -10.27 16.02
N SER A 39 18.34 -11.58 15.79
CA SER A 39 19.40 -12.40 16.40
C SER A 39 20.80 -11.94 16.00
N SER A 40 21.02 -11.63 14.73
CA SER A 40 22.30 -11.10 14.25
C SER A 40 22.60 -9.71 14.83
N ILE A 41 21.58 -8.85 14.97
CA ILE A 41 21.74 -7.52 15.57
C ILE A 41 22.08 -7.63 17.06
N GLN A 42 21.41 -8.53 17.79
CA GLN A 42 21.67 -8.80 19.20
C GLN A 42 23.07 -9.40 19.43
N GLN A 43 23.47 -10.36 18.59
CA GLN A 43 24.80 -10.96 18.65
C GLN A 43 25.89 -9.91 18.39
N TYR A 44 25.75 -9.12 17.33
CA TYR A 44 26.70 -8.05 17.01
C TYR A 44 26.79 -7.01 18.15
N ALA A 45 25.66 -6.65 18.75
CA ALA A 45 25.62 -5.73 19.88
C ALA A 45 26.26 -6.30 21.16
N ALA A 46 26.15 -7.61 21.38
CA ALA A 46 26.80 -8.31 22.50
C ALA A 46 28.33 -8.44 22.32
N GLU A 47 28.80 -8.62 21.08
CA GLU A 47 30.23 -8.73 20.75
C GLU A 47 30.97 -7.38 20.81
N ASN A 48 30.29 -6.24 20.59
CA ASN A 48 30.90 -4.91 20.42
C ASN A 48 30.67 -3.91 21.57
N SER A 49 30.63 -4.36 22.84
CA SER A 49 30.86 -3.57 24.08
C SER A 49 29.66 -3.14 24.95
N ALA A 50 29.98 -2.97 26.24
CA ALA A 50 29.20 -2.84 27.48
C ALA A 50 28.17 -1.68 27.63
N GLY A 51 27.80 -0.97 26.56
CA GLY A 51 26.79 0.11 26.58
C GLY A 51 25.53 -0.18 25.74
N ASN A 52 25.50 -1.30 25.02
CA ASN A 52 24.50 -1.57 23.98
C ASN A 52 23.19 -2.19 24.50
N SER A 53 23.11 -2.63 25.76
CA SER A 53 21.88 -3.18 26.33
C SER A 53 20.75 -2.15 26.35
N GLN A 54 21.04 -0.93 26.81
CA GLN A 54 20.06 0.17 26.82
C GLN A 54 19.61 0.56 25.41
N ILE A 55 20.50 0.50 24.42
CA ILE A 55 20.17 0.78 23.01
C ILE A 55 19.26 -0.32 22.47
N LEU A 56 19.56 -1.60 22.73
CA LEU A 56 18.70 -2.71 22.32
C LEU A 56 17.31 -2.63 22.96
N ASP A 57 17.22 -2.25 24.23
CA ASP A 57 15.95 -2.04 24.92
C ASP A 57 15.16 -0.87 24.32
N SER A 58 15.85 0.20 23.93
CA SER A 58 15.24 1.33 23.23
C SER A 58 14.72 0.95 21.84
N LEU A 59 15.42 0.05 21.14
CA LEU A 59 15.05 -0.45 19.81
C LEU A 59 13.90 -1.46 19.86
N ASN A 60 13.84 -2.29 20.91
CA ASN A 60 12.73 -3.25 21.11
C ASN A 60 11.37 -2.55 21.19
N ASN A 61 11.33 -1.31 21.67
CA ASN A 61 10.10 -0.52 21.71
C ASN A 61 9.77 0.19 20.39
N LYS A 62 10.56 -0.01 19.33
CA LYS A 62 10.35 0.65 18.04
C LYS A 62 9.79 -0.32 17.02
N TYR A 63 8.71 0.08 16.35
CA TYR A 63 8.06 -0.72 15.32
C TYR A 63 9.02 -1.13 14.19
N TYR A 64 10.05 -0.32 13.91
CA TYR A 64 10.98 -0.60 12.82
C TYR A 64 11.98 -1.72 13.14
N PHE A 65 12.08 -2.16 14.40
CA PHE A 65 12.93 -3.28 14.82
C PHE A 65 12.30 -4.66 14.56
N TYR A 66 11.08 -4.68 14.03
CA TYR A 66 10.34 -5.89 13.72
C TYR A 66 10.25 -6.12 12.21
N THR A 67 10.30 -7.40 11.82
CA THR A 67 10.06 -7.83 10.43
C THR A 67 8.63 -7.49 10.05
N ARG A 68 8.45 -6.86 8.89
CA ARG A 68 7.16 -6.29 8.48
C ARG A 68 6.96 -6.30 6.96
N THR A 69 5.72 -6.40 6.54
CA THR A 69 5.27 -6.07 5.19
C THR A 69 4.58 -4.71 5.21
N ARG A 70 4.71 -3.95 4.12
CA ARG A 70 4.01 -2.67 3.96
C ARG A 70 3.11 -2.74 2.73
N GLY A 71 1.86 -2.35 2.90
CA GLY A 71 0.92 -2.04 1.84
C GLY A 71 0.70 -0.54 1.69
N LEU A 72 -0.38 -0.22 0.99
CA LEU A 72 -0.85 1.15 0.84
C LEU A 72 -1.56 1.67 2.09
N PHE A 73 -2.25 0.83 2.86
CA PHE A 73 -3.03 1.30 4.01
C PHE A 73 -2.55 0.74 5.34
N ARG A 74 -1.79 -0.35 5.31
CA ARG A 74 -1.44 -1.11 6.50
C ARG A 74 0.01 -1.55 6.47
N ILE A 75 0.55 -1.74 7.67
CA ILE A 75 1.84 -2.39 7.91
C ILE A 75 1.54 -3.62 8.73
N CYS A 76 1.94 -4.79 8.23
CA CYS A 76 1.67 -6.06 8.89
C CYS A 76 2.96 -6.72 9.39
N TYR A 77 2.85 -7.43 10.50
CA TYR A 77 3.96 -8.05 11.21
C TYR A 77 3.79 -9.57 11.19
N PRO A 78 4.41 -10.29 10.24
CA PRO A 78 4.17 -11.72 10.03
C PRO A 78 4.87 -12.62 11.06
N LYS A 79 5.93 -12.14 11.72
CA LYS A 79 6.75 -12.95 12.65
C LYS A 79 6.49 -12.58 14.11
N GLU A 80 6.71 -11.31 14.46
CA GLU A 80 6.75 -10.84 15.84
C GLU A 80 6.05 -9.49 15.96
N ARG A 81 5.38 -9.27 17.09
CA ARG A 81 4.54 -8.09 17.33
C ARG A 81 5.30 -7.01 18.10
N PRO A 82 5.29 -5.75 17.66
CA PRO A 82 5.78 -4.64 18.46
C PRO A 82 4.82 -4.35 19.63
N PRO A 83 5.32 -4.13 20.87
CA PRO A 83 4.46 -3.87 22.04
C PRO A 83 3.86 -2.46 22.07
N THR A 84 4.44 -1.52 21.33
CA THR A 84 4.16 -0.08 21.39
C THR A 84 3.11 0.41 20.40
N VAL A 85 2.77 -0.38 19.39
CA VAL A 85 1.85 0.04 18.32
C VAL A 85 0.52 -0.66 18.51
N GLU A 86 -0.56 0.08 18.37
CA GLU A 86 -1.91 -0.48 18.33
C GLU A 86 -2.05 -1.36 17.07
N ILE A 87 -2.12 -2.67 17.30
CA ILE A 87 -2.25 -3.68 16.26
C ILE A 87 -3.60 -4.37 16.37
N TYR A 88 -4.22 -4.60 15.22
CA TYR A 88 -5.44 -5.41 15.11
C TYR A 88 -5.18 -6.61 14.22
N LEU A 89 -6.06 -7.60 14.32
CA LEU A 89 -6.02 -8.78 13.49
C LEU A 89 -6.69 -8.47 12.13
N SER A 90 -5.93 -8.60 11.05
CA SER A 90 -6.45 -8.44 9.70
C SER A 90 -7.28 -9.67 9.27
N PRO A 91 -8.11 -9.56 8.23
CA PRO A 91 -8.86 -10.70 7.69
C PRO A 91 -8.00 -11.88 7.23
N VAL A 92 -6.70 -11.68 7.03
CA VAL A 92 -5.73 -12.72 6.62
C VAL A 92 -4.94 -13.22 7.84
N GLU A 93 -5.51 -13.08 9.05
CA GLU A 93 -4.94 -13.55 10.33
C GLU A 93 -3.54 -12.99 10.65
N THR A 94 -3.16 -11.87 10.03
CA THR A 94 -1.89 -11.17 10.31
C THR A 94 -2.14 -9.96 11.18
N HIS A 95 -1.20 -9.67 12.09
CA HIS A 95 -1.30 -8.47 12.94
C HIS A 95 -0.84 -7.25 12.16
N CYS A 96 -1.71 -6.26 12.02
CA CYS A 96 -1.44 -5.08 11.24
C CYS A 96 -1.76 -3.80 12.02
N SER A 97 -1.08 -2.71 11.66
CA SER A 97 -1.37 -1.35 12.09
C SER A 97 -1.65 -0.48 10.87
N ASN A 98 -2.48 0.55 11.02
CA ASN A 98 -2.75 1.48 9.92
C ASN A 98 -1.52 2.36 9.63
N VAL A 99 -1.32 2.69 8.35
CA VAL A 99 -0.37 3.73 7.95
C VAL A 99 -1.03 5.07 8.21
N ASP A 100 -0.42 5.88 9.06
CA ASP A 100 -0.86 7.25 9.26
C ASP A 100 -0.28 8.16 8.17
N TYR A 101 -1.16 8.61 7.28
CA TYR A 101 -0.83 9.59 6.26
C TYR A 101 -1.07 11.01 6.74
N PHE A 102 -1.74 11.24 7.87
CA PHE A 102 -2.15 12.56 8.32
C PHE A 102 -1.43 12.91 9.62
N ILE A 103 -0.35 13.68 9.47
CA ILE A 103 0.36 14.25 10.62
C ILE A 103 -0.20 15.67 10.82
N PRO A 104 -0.98 15.93 11.88
CA PRO A 104 -1.49 17.27 12.17
C PRO A 104 -0.35 18.19 12.62
N ASP A 105 -0.37 19.43 12.12
CA ASP A 105 0.64 20.45 12.45
C ASP A 105 0.40 21.12 13.82
N GLU A 106 -0.64 20.70 14.57
CA GLU A 106 -1.07 21.33 15.83
C GLU A 106 0.04 21.37 16.89
N ASN A 107 0.93 20.38 16.90
CA ASN A 107 2.04 20.28 17.86
C ASN A 107 3.41 20.61 17.24
N ASN A 108 3.47 21.24 16.05
CA ASN A 108 4.71 21.46 15.28
C ASN A 108 5.53 20.18 14.99
N GLU A 109 4.92 18.99 15.06
CA GLU A 109 5.58 17.69 14.79
C GLU A 109 6.23 17.66 13.39
N THR A 110 5.60 18.33 12.43
CA THR A 110 6.04 18.45 11.04
C THR A 110 7.27 19.34 10.86
N LYS A 111 7.59 20.24 11.81
CA LYS A 111 8.83 21.05 11.78
C LYS A 111 10.08 20.24 12.13
N GLY A 112 9.92 19.11 12.82
CA GLY A 112 11.02 18.19 13.14
C GLY A 112 11.33 17.20 12.02
N LEU A 113 10.54 17.17 10.94
CA LEU A 113 10.75 16.27 9.82
C LEU A 113 11.85 16.81 8.90
N SER A 114 12.79 15.95 8.53
CA SER A 114 13.73 16.23 7.44
C SER A 114 13.00 16.40 6.11
N ASP A 115 13.54 17.20 5.20
CA ASP A 115 13.01 17.42 3.85
C ASP A 115 12.76 16.11 3.10
N ASP A 116 13.64 15.12 3.28
CA ASP A 116 13.47 13.79 2.67
C ASP A 116 12.23 13.04 3.22
N ALA A 117 12.02 13.11 4.53
CA ALA A 117 10.88 12.47 5.17
C ALA A 117 9.56 13.14 4.76
N MET A 118 9.57 14.47 4.59
CA MET A 118 8.43 15.24 4.10
C MET A 118 8.11 14.88 2.65
N ASN A 119 9.12 14.84 1.78
CA ASN A 119 8.95 14.43 0.39
C ASN A 119 8.38 13.02 0.27
N ARG A 120 8.89 12.06 1.08
CA ARG A 120 8.37 10.69 1.10
C ARG A 120 6.90 10.64 1.54
N LEU A 121 6.50 11.47 2.51
CA LEU A 121 5.11 11.55 2.95
C LEU A 121 4.20 12.08 1.83
N HIS A 122 4.61 13.15 1.15
CA HIS A 122 3.87 13.70 0.01
C HIS A 122 3.76 12.72 -1.14
N MET A 123 4.85 12.04 -1.51
CA MET A 123 4.80 10.99 -2.54
C MET A 123 3.82 9.88 -2.17
N ALA A 124 3.83 9.44 -0.90
CA ALA A 124 2.95 8.38 -0.46
C ALA A 124 1.46 8.80 -0.47
N ARG A 125 1.14 10.05 -0.11
CA ARG A 125 -0.22 10.62 -0.26
C ARG A 125 -0.64 10.72 -1.73
N SER A 126 0.27 11.17 -2.60
CA SER A 126 0.02 11.29 -4.04
C SER A 126 -0.27 9.93 -4.69
N THR A 127 0.39 8.86 -4.25
CA THR A 127 0.10 7.50 -4.72
C THR A 127 -1.36 7.10 -4.46
N VAL A 128 -1.89 7.37 -3.26
CA VAL A 128 -3.31 7.09 -2.94
C VAL A 128 -4.23 7.90 -3.85
N ALA A 129 -3.94 9.19 -4.06
CA ALA A 129 -4.72 10.05 -4.95
C ALA A 129 -4.71 9.54 -6.40
N LEU A 130 -3.58 9.06 -6.90
CA LEU A 130 -3.46 8.49 -8.25
C LEU A 130 -4.30 7.22 -8.40
N PHE A 131 -4.37 6.36 -7.38
CA PHE A 131 -5.29 5.20 -7.40
C PHE A 131 -6.75 5.63 -7.49
N ILE A 132 -7.16 6.66 -6.75
CA ILE A 132 -8.54 7.19 -6.81
C ILE A 132 -8.86 7.69 -8.23
N VAL A 133 -7.97 8.50 -8.82
CA VAL A 133 -8.12 8.98 -10.20
C VAL A 133 -8.14 7.83 -11.20
N ALA A 134 -7.31 6.81 -11.02
CA ALA A 134 -7.28 5.63 -11.86
C ALA A 134 -8.61 4.85 -11.79
N PHE A 135 -9.15 4.61 -10.60
CA PHE A 135 -10.46 3.94 -10.44
C PHE A 135 -11.62 4.76 -11.04
N LEU A 136 -11.61 6.08 -10.87
CA LEU A 136 -12.62 6.95 -11.48
C LEU A 136 -12.57 6.91 -13.01
N SER A 137 -11.36 6.98 -13.59
CA SER A 137 -11.20 6.90 -15.04
C SER A 137 -11.59 5.53 -15.61
N LEU A 138 -11.25 4.43 -14.91
CA LEU A 138 -11.74 3.09 -15.26
C LEU A 138 -13.26 2.98 -15.19
N PHE A 139 -13.88 3.54 -14.15
CA PHE A 139 -15.33 3.50 -13.97
C PHE A 139 -16.04 4.22 -15.12
N ILE A 140 -15.58 5.42 -15.49
CA ILE A 140 -16.10 6.18 -16.62
C ILE A 140 -15.90 5.38 -17.92
N ALA A 141 -14.69 4.85 -18.16
CA ALA A 141 -14.38 4.07 -19.35
C ALA A 141 -15.27 2.82 -19.48
N PHE A 142 -15.49 2.09 -18.37
CA PHE A 142 -16.36 0.92 -18.33
C PHE A 142 -17.80 1.27 -18.74
N TRP A 143 -18.40 2.30 -18.14
CA TRP A 143 -19.77 2.70 -18.46
C TRP A 143 -19.91 3.23 -19.88
N THR A 144 -18.94 4.00 -20.38
CA THR A 144 -18.95 4.44 -21.78
C THR A 144 -18.88 3.25 -22.74
N GLY A 145 -18.09 2.22 -22.42
CA GLY A 145 -18.04 0.96 -23.17
C GLY A 145 -19.37 0.21 -23.18
N VAL A 146 -20.00 0.03 -22.00
CA VAL A 146 -21.31 -0.65 -21.88
C VAL A 146 -22.39 0.08 -22.69
N VAL A 147 -22.50 1.41 -22.55
CA VAL A 147 -23.48 2.21 -23.29
C VAL A 147 -23.20 2.19 -24.80
N GLY A 148 -21.93 2.26 -25.20
CA GLY A 148 -21.53 2.18 -26.61
C GLY A 148 -21.91 0.84 -27.25
N CYS A 149 -21.62 -0.27 -26.57
CA CYS A 149 -21.99 -1.62 -27.02
C CYS A 149 -23.52 -1.80 -27.03
N TRP A 150 -24.24 -1.30 -26.03
CA TRP A 150 -25.70 -1.36 -25.98
C TRP A 150 -26.33 -0.63 -27.17
N LYS A 151 -25.93 0.62 -27.44
CA LYS A 151 -26.49 1.41 -28.53
C LYS A 151 -26.22 0.81 -29.92
N ARG A 152 -25.16 0.02 -30.07
CA ARG A 152 -24.81 -0.69 -31.30
C ARG A 152 -25.43 -2.10 -31.38
N SER A 153 -26.05 -2.58 -30.30
CA SER A 153 -26.66 -3.91 -30.24
C SER A 153 -27.80 -4.03 -31.25
N PRO A 154 -27.89 -5.14 -32.01
CA PRO A 154 -28.94 -5.38 -33.00
C PRO A 154 -30.38 -5.24 -32.45
N GLY A 155 -30.58 -5.49 -31.16
CA GLY A 155 -31.89 -5.36 -30.50
C GLY A 155 -32.31 -3.92 -30.18
N ASN A 156 -31.42 -2.94 -30.31
CA ASN A 156 -31.67 -1.51 -30.01
C ASN A 156 -31.65 -0.61 -31.27
N ILE A 157 -31.47 -1.20 -32.45
CA ILE A 157 -31.57 -0.51 -33.74
C ILE A 157 -32.97 -0.79 -34.28
N THR A 158 -33.92 0.07 -33.92
CA THR A 158 -35.22 0.23 -34.61
C THR A 158 -35.21 1.58 -35.30
#